data_AF-A0A2J0LJI3-F1
#
_entry.id   AF-A0A2J0LJI3-F1
#
_cell.length_a   1.000
_cell.length_b   1.000
_cell.length_c   1.000
_cell.angle_alpha   90.00
_cell.angle_beta   90.00
_cell.angle_gamma   90.00
#
_symmetry.space_group_name_H-M   'P 1'
#
loop_
_entity.id
_entity.type
_entity.pdbx_description
1 polymer ?
#
loop_
_entity_poly.entity_id
_entity_poly.type
_entity_poly.pdbx_seq_one_letter_code
_entity_poly.pdbx_strand_id
1 'polypeptide(L)' 'MFGWILSKIIGTQNEREIKRLRPLVEKINSLEPEVQKLSDAQLREKTAQFRERLAAGETLDD' A
#
# COMPACT_ATOMS: atom_id res chain seq x y z
N MET A 1 -27.41 14.12 -20.65
CA MET A 1 -28.13 13.05 -19.92
C MET A 1 -27.46 11.67 -20.02
N PHE A 2 -26.92 11.26 -21.18
CA PHE A 2 -26.26 9.94 -21.33
C PHE A 2 -24.94 9.75 -20.54
N GLY A 3 -24.08 10.77 -20.43
CA GLY A 3 -22.79 10.66 -19.75
C GLY A 3 -22.88 10.39 -18.24
N TRP A 4 -23.93 10.89 -17.58
CA TRP A 4 -24.17 10.68 -16.14
C TRP A 4 -24.52 9.23 -15.81
N ILE A 5 -25.27 8.57 -16.71
CA ILE A 5 -25.62 7.15 -16.59
C ILE A 5 -24.37 6.30 -16.80
N LEU A 6 -23.53 6.66 -17.77
CA LEU A 6 -22.25 5.97 -18.02
C LEU A 6 -21.28 6.08 -16.82
N SER A 7 -21.18 7.25 -16.20
CA SER A 7 -20.37 7.44 -14.99
C SER A 7 -20.91 6.68 -13.78
N LYS A 8 -22.22 6.42 -13.69
CA LYS A 8 -22.80 5.57 -12.64
C LYS A 8 -22.48 4.08 -12.83
N ILE A 9 -22.34 3.62 -14.07
CA ILE A 9 -22.08 2.21 -14.40
C ILE A 9 -20.58 1.89 -14.31
N ILE A 10 -19.73 2.76 -14.86
CA ILE A 10 -18.26 2.55 -14.91
C ILE A 10 -17.55 3.18 -13.70
N GLY A 11 -18.29 3.93 -12.88
CA GLY A 11 -17.77 4.70 -11.77
C GLY A 11 -17.02 5.96 -12.20
N THR A 12 -16.88 6.87 -11.24
CA THR A 12 -16.11 8.12 -11.42
C THR A 12 -14.60 7.84 -11.45
N GLN A 13 -13.80 8.79 -11.94
CA GLN A 13 -12.33 8.69 -11.91
C GLN A 13 -11.82 8.41 -10.49
N ASN A 14 -12.38 9.10 -9.50
CA ASN A 14 -12.01 8.93 -8.09
C ASN A 14 -12.36 7.54 -7.57
N GLU A 15 -13.54 7.01 -7.90
CA GLU A 15 -13.93 5.65 -7.51
C GLU A 15 -13.00 4.58 -8.11
N ARG A 16 -12.53 4.79 -9.34
CA ARG A 16 -11.55 3.88 -9.97
C ARG A 16 -10.21 3.95 -9.27
N GLU A 17 -9.78 5.13 -8.87
CA GLU A 17 -8.51 5.29 -8.15
C GLU A 17 -8.57 4.65 -6.77
N ILE A 18 -9.66 4.86 -6.02
CA ILE A 18 -9.89 4.18 -4.74
C ILE A 18 -9.88 2.65 -4.92
N LYS A 19 -10.53 2.14 -5.97
CA LYS A 19 -10.52 0.69 -6.27
C LYS A 19 -9.12 0.16 -6.57
N ARG A 20 -8.26 0.94 -7.24
CA ARG A 20 -6.86 0.56 -7.50
C ARG A 20 -6.01 0.55 -6.24
N LEU A 21 -6.23 1.49 -5.32
CA LEU A 21 -5.45 1.59 -4.08
C LEU A 21 -5.92 0.62 -2.98
N ARG A 22 -7.18 0.18 -3.00
CA ARG A 22 -7.73 -0.79 -2.03
C ARG A 22 -6.85 -2.02 -1.78
N PRO A 23 -6.42 -2.79 -2.81
CA PRO A 23 -5.57 -3.96 -2.58
C PRO A 23 -4.21 -3.59 -1.95
N LEU A 24 -3.66 -2.41 -2.26
CA LEU A 24 -2.43 -1.93 -1.62
C LEU A 24 -2.66 -1.64 -0.13
N VAL A 25 -3.77 -0.99 0.22
CA VAL A 25 -4.16 -0.74 1.62
C VAL A 25 -4.37 -2.05 2.37
N GLU A 26 -5.03 -3.04 1.76
CA GLU A 26 -5.21 -4.37 2.35
C GLU A 26 -3.87 -5.08 2.57
N LYS A 27 -2.95 -5.03 1.60
CA LYS A 27 -1.57 -5.57 1.75
C LYS A 27 -0.84 -4.89 2.91
N ILE A 28 -0.89 -3.55 3.01
CA ILE A 28 -0.26 -2.79 4.09
C ILE A 28 -0.85 -3.19 5.45
N ASN A 29 -2.18 -3.21 5.57
CA ASN A 29 -2.86 -3.55 6.83
C ASN A 29 -2.60 -5.01 7.24
N SER A 30 -2.37 -5.92 6.30
CA SER A 30 -2.02 -7.31 6.62
C SER A 30 -0.67 -7.44 7.36
N LEU A 31 0.21 -6.44 7.26
CA LEU A 31 1.49 -6.37 7.97
C LEU A 31 1.36 -5.79 9.39
N GLU A 32 0.24 -5.14 9.72
CA GLU A 32 0.02 -4.47 11.01
C GLU A 32 0.26 -5.41 12.22
N PRO A 33 -0.24 -6.67 12.26
CA PRO A 33 -0.06 -7.55 13.41
C PRO A 33 1.41 -7.91 13.67
N GLU A 34 2.27 -7.87 12.65
CA GLU A 34 3.71 -8.11 12.80
C GLU A 34 4.42 -6.86 13.31
N VAL A 35 4.05 -5.69 12.76
CA VAL A 35 4.64 -4.41 13.14
C VAL A 35 4.23 -4.01 14.56
N GLN A 36 2.99 -4.26 14.97
CA GLN A 36 2.47 -3.94 16.29
C GLN A 36 3.20 -4.65 17.43
N LYS A 37 3.81 -5.81 17.15
CA LYS A 37 4.58 -6.59 18.13
C LYS A 37 5.99 -6.05 18.35
N LEU A 38 6.45 -5.11 17.53
CA LEU A 38 7.80 -4.57 17.60
C LEU A 38 7.92 -3.54 18.73
N SER A 39 9.00 -3.63 19.49
CA SER A 39 9.45 -2.56 20.38
C SER A 39 10.07 -1.39 19.60
N ASP A 40 10.21 -0.23 20.24
CA ASP A 40 10.88 0.94 19.65
C ASP A 40 12.27 0.63 19.08
N ALA A 41 13.05 -0.22 19.75
CA ALA A 41 14.37 -0.61 19.28
C ALA A 41 14.27 -1.46 18.00
N GLN A 42 13.36 -2.44 17.98
CA GLN A 42 13.13 -3.29 16.81
C GLN A 42 12.54 -2.51 15.63
N LEU A 43 11.69 -1.52 15.90
CA LEU A 43 11.13 -0.64 14.87
C LEU A 43 12.22 0.23 14.25
N ARG A 44 13.18 0.73 15.04
CA ARG A 44 14.35 1.45 14.53
C ARG A 44 15.24 0.54 13.66
N GLU A 45 15.45 -0.71 14.06
CA GLU A 45 16.25 -1.70 13.33
C GLU A 45 15.72 -1.95 11.91
N LYS A 46 14.40 -1.86 11.70
CA LYS A 46 13.79 -1.99 10.36
C LYS A 46 14.40 -1.03 9.34
N THR A 47 14.82 0.15 9.78
CA THR A 47 15.46 1.12 8.88
C THR A 47 16.79 0.60 8.35
N ALA A 48 17.63 -0.02 9.20
CA ALA A 48 18.88 -0.63 8.76
C ALA A 48 18.61 -1.80 7.81
N GLN A 49 17.65 -2.66 8.17
CA GLN A 49 17.20 -3.78 7.34
C GLN A 49 16.78 -3.33 5.92
N PHE A 50 15.98 -2.27 5.80
CA PHE A 50 15.54 -1.77 4.49
C PHE A 50 16.68 -1.17 3.66
N ARG A 51 17.68 -0.53 4.30
CA ARG A 51 18.88 -0.04 3.59
C ARG A 51 19.72 -1.19 3.05
N GLU A 52 19.89 -2.26 3.83
CA GLU A 52 20.62 -3.45 3.39
C GLU A 52 19.91 -4.14 2.22
N ARG A 53 18.59 -4.28 2.29
CA ARG A 53 17.73 -4.79 1.21
C ARG A 53 17.88 -3.99 -0.09
N LEU A 54 17.82 -2.66 0.00
CA LEU A 54 18.04 -1.77 -1.14
C LEU A 54 19.46 -1.92 -1.71
N ALA A 55 20.47 -2.01 -0.85
CA ALA A 55 21.86 -2.23 -1.28
C ALA A 55 22.07 -3.60 -1.94
N ALA A 56 21.26 -4.60 -1.58
CA ALA A 56 21.22 -5.93 -2.21
C ALA A 56 20.47 -5.95 -3.55
N GLY A 57 19.91 -4.81 -4.00
CA GLY A 57 19.29 -4.66 -5.31
C GLY A 57 17.77 -4.80 -5.34
N GLU A 58 17.12 -4.89 -4.18
CA GLU A 58 15.66 -4.87 -4.09
C GLU A 58 15.11 -3.48 -4.44
N THR A 59 13.98 -3.41 -5.15
CA THR A 59 13.36 -2.14 -5.54
C THR A 59 12.28 -1.71 -4.54
N LEU A 60 11.80 -0.48 -4.69
CA LEU A 60 10.72 0.04 -3.85
C LEU A 60 9.35 -0.57 -4.19
N ASP A 61 9.23 -1.22 -5.35
CA ASP A 61 7.99 -1.79 -5.87
C ASP A 61 7.90 -3.32 -5.70
N ASP A 62 8.98 -3.96 -5.23
CA ASP A 62 9.01 -5.40 -4.87
C ASP A 62 8.34 -5.64 -3.50
#